data_AF-A0A6I3M1V9-F1
#
_entry.id   AF-A0A6I3M1V9-F1
#
_cell.length_a   1.000
_cell.length_b   1.000
_cell.length_c   1.000
_cell.angle_alpha   90.00
_cell.angle_beta   90.00
_cell.angle_gamma   90.00
#
_symmetry.space_group_name_H-M   'P 1'
#
loop_
_entity.id
_entity.type
_entity.pdbx_description
1 polymer ?
#
loop_
_entity_poly.entity_id
_entity_poly.type
_entity_poly.pdbx_seq_one_letter_code
_entity_poly.pdbx_strand_id
1 'polypeptide(L)'
;MRSRAGDREPVRADTATGRRSPPRGSEPHEPADRLNAGSRDVPVRMAGAGAAALSAFAGNRAVSSLLGGLRLQRDEGGTAQPAAPPKPRHTWVFIMGADPPGAKNQFFTEAEAFYRAKHGSVANSHLEQARTLEEVLSTVNASGDPVGLLIIVSHGHPDGRLMFDLGVTPDTPPHVSLPVTKSGGTPTQFDTAQAAVKQGKLTTVSADVIDDATKIVIKGCNIGRSQRMVATLHSAFGGRGSLTTTTHAQFFGGGAERLAEYFVERPGKSTLSRKALAAEFATKYGTHVANTDAKFWSGVAAKTERKVDAVEFEAFRGPVPAPTDAAFKAAFAEQLKDIRDQGGTSIAFVKRERNGADFDYHFAFKKLQDDGSAAVINATISTPAPPDDATAIAEARAASGRPDAAEFTVRRSVEAGDTVVTVDAVRTEWKVVHTVIRDKSGAPIPPPADTDVFWFTTQPAVPPTP
;
A
#
# COMPACT_ATOMS: atom_id res chain seq x y z
N MET A 1 53.90 -35.26 -4.90
CA MET A 1 54.00 -34.87 -3.47
C MET A 1 52.75 -35.42 -2.77
N ARG A 2 52.86 -36.63 -2.19
CA ARG A 2 52.83 -36.92 -0.72
C ARG A 2 51.58 -36.38 -0.01
N SER A 3 50.61 -37.27 0.28
CA SER A 3 50.30 -37.84 1.62
C SER A 3 49.26 -36.96 2.36
N ARG A 4 48.26 -37.44 3.10
CA ARG A 4 48.12 -38.68 3.88
C ARG A 4 46.64 -38.84 4.28
N ALA A 5 46.21 -40.10 4.42
CA ALA A 5 44.97 -40.53 5.05
C ALA A 5 45.02 -40.37 6.59
N GLY A 6 43.85 -40.40 7.23
CA GLY A 6 43.69 -40.50 8.69
C GLY A 6 42.24 -40.76 9.10
N ASP A 7 41.94 -42.03 9.35
CA ASP A 7 40.73 -42.56 9.99
C ASP A 7 40.54 -42.11 11.45
N ARG A 8 39.29 -42.05 11.93
CA ARG A 8 38.82 -42.78 13.14
C ARG A 8 37.35 -42.53 13.49
N GLU A 9 36.59 -43.60 13.33
CA GLU A 9 35.47 -44.19 14.10
C GLU A 9 34.41 -43.41 14.91
N PRO A 10 33.20 -44.02 15.06
CA PRO A 10 32.02 -43.46 15.71
C PRO A 10 31.88 -43.91 17.18
N VAL A 11 31.12 -43.15 17.97
CA VAL A 11 30.63 -43.60 19.28
C VAL A 11 29.11 -43.73 19.23
N ARG A 12 28.63 -44.98 19.27
CA ARG A 12 27.32 -45.36 19.80
C ARG A 12 27.52 -45.82 21.25
N ALA A 13 26.60 -45.45 22.13
CA ALA A 13 26.20 -46.29 23.25
C ALA A 13 24.75 -45.97 23.65
N ASP A 14 23.95 -47.03 23.60
CA ASP A 14 22.57 -47.17 24.07
C ASP A 14 22.43 -47.06 25.59
N THR A 15 21.16 -46.89 26.00
CA THR A 15 20.45 -47.46 27.18
C THR A 15 19.71 -46.38 27.97
N ALA A 16 18.54 -46.59 28.59
CA ALA A 16 17.47 -47.56 28.49
C ALA A 16 16.35 -47.05 29.43
N THR A 17 15.12 -47.52 29.19
CA THR A 17 14.03 -47.71 30.18
C THR A 17 13.43 -46.52 30.95
N GLY A 18 12.12 -46.33 30.81
CA GLY A 18 11.35 -45.46 31.71
C GLY A 18 9.86 -45.35 31.42
N ARG A 19 9.12 -46.47 31.43
CA ARG A 19 7.64 -46.48 31.56
C ARG A 19 7.23 -45.77 32.86
N ARG A 20 6.34 -44.77 32.79
CA ARG A 20 5.35 -44.48 33.85
C ARG A 20 4.04 -43.98 33.24
N SER A 21 2.98 -44.74 33.47
CA SER A 21 1.57 -44.38 33.29
C SER A 21 1.05 -43.59 34.52
N PRO A 22 -0.16 -42.99 34.46
CA PRO A 22 -0.51 -41.75 35.17
C PRO A 22 -1.32 -41.98 36.47
N PRO A 23 -1.57 -40.93 37.27
CA PRO A 23 -2.79 -40.80 38.09
C PRO A 23 -3.80 -39.93 37.33
N ARG A 24 -5.09 -40.23 37.10
CA ARG A 24 -6.22 -40.76 37.90
C ARG A 24 -6.62 -39.88 39.11
N GLY A 25 -7.85 -39.34 39.02
CA GLY A 25 -8.60 -38.60 40.05
C GLY A 25 -8.58 -37.10 39.77
N SER A 26 -9.70 -36.37 39.66
CA SER A 26 -11.07 -36.62 40.14
C SER A 26 -12.00 -35.54 39.57
N GLU A 27 -13.14 -35.93 38.97
CA GLU A 27 -14.34 -35.09 38.92
C GLU A 27 -14.89 -34.91 40.35
N PRO A 28 -15.69 -33.85 40.60
CA PRO A 28 -17.14 -34.11 40.59
C PRO A 28 -18.04 -32.96 40.09
N HIS A 29 -19.20 -33.40 39.61
CA HIS A 29 -20.53 -32.77 39.71
C HIS A 29 -20.91 -31.58 38.82
N GLU A 30 -21.63 -31.91 37.75
CA GLU A 30 -22.90 -31.25 37.40
C GLU A 30 -23.92 -31.33 38.56
N PRO A 31 -24.87 -30.39 38.58
CA PRO A 31 -26.25 -30.83 38.47
C PRO A 31 -26.99 -30.15 37.31
N ALA A 32 -27.68 -30.96 36.52
CA ALA A 32 -28.86 -30.57 35.76
C ALA A 32 -30.02 -30.26 36.74
N ASP A 33 -30.82 -29.21 36.48
CA ASP A 33 -32.16 -29.39 35.90
C ASP A 33 -32.97 -28.07 35.81
N ARG A 34 -33.79 -28.02 34.74
CA ARG A 34 -35.11 -27.36 34.58
C ARG A 34 -35.25 -25.85 34.39
N LEU A 35 -35.57 -25.52 33.13
CA LEU A 35 -36.84 -24.92 32.66
C LEU A 35 -37.54 -23.92 33.59
N ASN A 36 -37.62 -22.64 33.18
CA ASN A 36 -38.92 -22.04 32.91
C ASN A 36 -38.85 -20.71 32.15
N ALA A 37 -39.86 -20.55 31.30
CA ALA A 37 -40.18 -19.36 30.52
C ALA A 37 -40.49 -18.14 31.39
N GLY A 38 -40.14 -16.96 30.89
CA GLY A 38 -40.45 -15.69 31.53
C GLY A 38 -39.97 -14.51 30.70
N SER A 39 -40.77 -14.18 29.68
CA SER A 39 -40.73 -12.88 28.99
C SER A 39 -40.65 -11.72 29.98
N ARG A 40 -39.71 -10.81 29.77
CA ARG A 40 -39.83 -9.38 30.12
C ARG A 40 -38.80 -8.55 29.34
N ASP A 41 -39.36 -7.71 28.48
CA ASP A 41 -38.75 -6.60 27.78
C ASP A 41 -37.91 -5.69 28.70
N VAL A 42 -36.70 -5.30 28.27
CA VAL A 42 -36.15 -3.92 28.30
C VAL A 42 -35.00 -3.84 27.26
N PRO A 43 -34.94 -2.79 26.41
CA PRO A 43 -34.04 -2.73 25.26
C PRO A 43 -32.63 -2.23 25.61
N VAL A 44 -31.61 -2.92 25.10
CA VAL A 44 -30.24 -2.40 25.06
C VAL A 44 -30.00 -1.74 23.70
N ARG A 45 -29.73 -0.43 23.78
CA ARG A 45 -29.34 0.47 22.68
C ARG A 45 -28.09 -0.05 21.97
N MET A 46 -28.23 -0.45 20.70
CA MET A 46 -27.13 -0.52 19.74
C MET A 46 -27.09 0.81 18.98
N ALA A 47 -26.10 1.64 19.31
CA ALA A 47 -25.83 2.87 18.58
C ALA A 47 -24.88 2.57 17.40
N GLY A 48 -25.31 2.96 16.20
CA GLY A 48 -24.43 3.57 15.20
C GLY A 48 -23.59 2.66 14.30
N ALA A 49 -24.21 1.99 13.33
CA ALA A 49 -23.59 1.68 12.02
C ALA A 49 -24.59 1.18 10.93
N GLY A 50 -25.91 1.24 11.16
CA GLY A 50 -26.89 0.56 10.29
C GLY A 50 -27.78 1.47 9.41
N ALA A 51 -27.87 2.77 9.68
CA ALA A 51 -28.84 3.64 8.99
C ALA A 51 -28.28 4.32 7.72
N ALA A 52 -26.99 4.68 7.72
CA ALA A 52 -26.36 5.37 6.57
C ALA A 52 -26.17 4.47 5.34
N ALA A 53 -26.02 3.16 5.54
CA ALA A 53 -25.85 2.19 4.45
C ALA A 53 -27.18 1.78 3.79
N LEU A 54 -28.32 1.92 4.50
CA LEU A 54 -29.66 1.63 3.97
C LEU A 54 -30.32 2.86 3.33
N SER A 55 -29.92 4.09 3.70
CA SER A 55 -30.39 5.32 3.06
C SER A 55 -29.82 5.57 1.65
N ALA A 56 -28.72 4.90 1.27
CA ALA A 56 -28.11 5.07 -0.06
C ALA A 56 -28.82 4.28 -1.18
N PHE A 57 -29.55 3.20 -0.85
CA PHE A 57 -30.18 2.33 -1.85
C PHE A 57 -31.67 2.64 -2.13
N ALA A 58 -32.35 3.37 -1.23
CA ALA A 58 -33.76 3.75 -1.40
C ALA A 58 -33.96 5.18 -1.95
N GLY A 59 -32.92 6.03 -1.94
CA GLY A 59 -33.02 7.46 -2.23
C GLY A 59 -33.30 7.87 -3.68
N ASN A 60 -32.96 7.03 -4.67
CA ASN A 60 -33.06 7.46 -6.07
C ASN A 60 -34.40 7.14 -6.75
N ARG A 61 -35.23 6.22 -6.22
CA ARG A 61 -36.57 5.96 -6.78
C ARG A 61 -37.64 6.93 -6.26
N ALA A 62 -37.51 7.39 -5.02
CA ALA A 62 -38.45 8.36 -4.44
C ALA A 62 -38.29 9.76 -5.05
N VAL A 63 -37.04 10.18 -5.31
CA VAL A 63 -36.72 11.50 -5.89
C VAL A 63 -37.15 11.61 -7.36
N SER A 64 -37.03 10.55 -8.17
CA SER A 64 -37.57 10.56 -9.54
C SER A 64 -39.10 10.63 -9.61
N SER A 65 -39.82 10.16 -8.58
CA SER A 65 -41.30 10.28 -8.54
C SER A 65 -41.79 11.67 -8.14
N LEU A 66 -41.01 12.40 -7.34
CA LEU A 66 -41.32 13.78 -6.91
C LEU A 66 -40.94 14.82 -7.98
N LEU A 67 -39.89 14.56 -8.77
CA LEU A 67 -39.48 15.44 -9.88
C LEU A 67 -40.27 15.19 -11.18
N GLY A 68 -40.91 14.03 -11.33
CA GLY A 68 -41.78 13.73 -12.48
C GLY A 68 -43.13 14.45 -12.48
N GLY A 69 -43.51 15.11 -11.38
CA GLY A 69 -44.80 15.79 -11.21
C GLY A 69 -44.82 17.28 -11.56
N LEU A 70 -43.68 17.92 -11.77
CA LEU A 70 -43.59 19.34 -12.11
C LEU A 70 -43.37 19.51 -13.62
N ARG A 71 -44.45 19.36 -14.39
CA ARG A 71 -44.49 19.81 -15.78
C ARG A 71 -45.13 21.21 -15.88
N LEU A 72 -44.33 22.12 -16.43
CA LEU A 72 -44.68 23.20 -17.36
C LEU A 72 -45.25 24.52 -16.79
N GLN A 73 -44.38 25.52 -16.69
CA GLN A 73 -44.63 26.79 -17.36
C GLN A 73 -43.55 26.96 -18.44
N ARG A 74 -44.00 26.91 -19.70
CA ARG A 74 -43.19 27.03 -20.90
C ARG A 74 -43.13 28.50 -21.25
N ASP A 75 -41.98 29.14 -21.02
CA ASP A 75 -41.66 30.39 -21.72
C ASP A 75 -41.37 30.02 -23.19
N GLU A 76 -42.30 30.36 -24.07
CA GLU A 76 -42.09 30.35 -25.51
C GLU A 76 -41.27 31.60 -25.88
N GLY A 77 -40.15 31.42 -26.60
CA GLY A 77 -39.50 32.56 -27.26
C GLY A 77 -37.97 32.58 -27.36
N GLY A 78 -37.27 31.47 -27.11
CA GLY A 78 -35.84 31.37 -27.41
C GLY A 78 -35.59 30.23 -28.39
N THR A 79 -35.17 30.53 -29.62
CA THR A 79 -34.59 29.53 -30.52
C THR A 79 -33.28 29.04 -29.91
N ALA A 80 -33.36 28.02 -29.05
CA ALA A 80 -32.19 27.32 -28.55
C ALA A 80 -31.44 26.77 -29.76
N GLN A 81 -30.21 27.25 -29.92
CA GLN A 81 -29.29 26.78 -30.95
C GLN A 81 -29.20 25.25 -30.85
N PRO A 82 -29.29 24.49 -31.96
CA PRO A 82 -29.17 23.05 -31.91
C PRO A 82 -27.86 22.69 -31.20
N ALA A 83 -27.96 21.90 -30.14
CA ALA A 83 -26.77 21.40 -29.44
C ALA A 83 -25.86 20.73 -30.47
N ALA A 84 -24.58 21.13 -30.48
CA ALA A 84 -23.60 20.51 -31.36
C ALA A 84 -23.64 18.98 -31.16
N PRO A 85 -23.50 18.18 -32.23
CA PRO A 85 -23.46 16.72 -32.09
C PRO A 85 -22.37 16.34 -31.08
N PRO A 86 -22.63 15.39 -30.18
CA PRO A 86 -21.65 15.00 -29.16
C PRO A 86 -20.35 14.56 -29.85
N LYS A 87 -19.23 15.14 -29.42
CA LYS A 87 -17.91 14.77 -29.94
C LYS A 87 -17.71 13.25 -29.79
N PRO A 88 -17.19 12.55 -30.83
CA PRO A 88 -16.84 11.16 -30.71
C PRO A 88 -15.89 10.93 -29.54
N ARG A 89 -16.12 9.86 -28.77
CA ARG A 89 -15.28 9.53 -27.63
C ARG A 89 -14.12 8.64 -28.03
N HIS A 90 -12.96 8.93 -27.45
CA HIS A 90 -11.72 8.23 -27.76
C HIS A 90 -11.49 7.08 -26.78
N THR A 91 -10.87 6.01 -27.29
CA THR A 91 -10.29 4.95 -26.48
C THR A 91 -8.78 5.11 -26.47
N TRP A 92 -8.16 5.12 -25.31
CA TRP A 92 -6.71 5.20 -25.16
C TRP A 92 -6.22 3.95 -24.45
N VAL A 93 -5.16 3.34 -24.98
CA VAL A 93 -4.45 2.24 -24.33
C VAL A 93 -3.00 2.66 -24.17
N PHE A 94 -2.53 2.75 -22.94
CA PHE A 94 -1.13 3.04 -22.62
C PHE A 94 -0.45 1.79 -22.08
N ILE A 95 0.65 1.39 -22.71
CA ILE A 95 1.56 0.37 -22.17
C ILE A 95 2.62 1.12 -21.34
N MET A 96 2.58 0.93 -20.01
CA MET A 96 3.45 1.63 -19.04
C MET A 96 4.57 0.74 -18.52
N GLY A 97 5.48 0.36 -19.41
CA GLY A 97 6.67 -0.42 -19.06
C GLY A 97 7.33 -1.06 -20.26
N ALA A 98 8.37 -1.85 -20.00
CA ALA A 98 9.01 -2.68 -21.02
C ALA A 98 9.55 -3.96 -20.39
N ASP A 99 9.55 -5.04 -21.17
CA ASP A 99 10.12 -6.30 -20.73
C ASP A 99 11.65 -6.18 -20.65
N PRO A 100 12.28 -6.65 -19.56
CA PRO A 100 13.74 -6.70 -19.49
C PRO A 100 14.32 -7.53 -20.64
N PRO A 101 15.52 -7.19 -21.16
CA PRO A 101 16.18 -7.99 -22.17
C PRO A 101 16.34 -9.45 -21.73
N GLY A 102 15.87 -10.39 -22.56
CA GLY A 102 15.94 -11.83 -22.29
C GLY A 102 14.96 -12.33 -21.21
N ALA A 103 13.98 -11.51 -20.79
CA ALA A 103 12.96 -11.97 -19.86
C ALA A 103 12.15 -13.14 -20.46
N LYS A 104 11.97 -14.19 -19.66
CA LYS A 104 11.13 -15.35 -20.05
C LYS A 104 9.64 -15.01 -20.08
N ASN A 105 9.23 -14.03 -19.28
CA ASN A 105 7.88 -13.48 -19.27
C ASN A 105 7.91 -12.18 -20.07
N GLN A 106 7.19 -12.13 -21.20
CA GLN A 106 7.13 -10.98 -22.09
C GLN A 106 5.82 -10.21 -21.88
N PHE A 107 5.54 -9.86 -20.61
CA PHE A 107 4.26 -9.30 -20.20
C PHE A 107 3.85 -8.08 -21.02
N PHE A 108 4.73 -7.10 -21.17
CA PHE A 108 4.39 -5.85 -21.88
C PHE A 108 4.26 -6.09 -23.38
N THR A 109 5.14 -6.91 -23.96
CA THR A 109 5.08 -7.30 -25.37
C THR A 109 3.79 -8.05 -25.69
N GLU A 110 3.41 -9.02 -24.86
CA GLU A 110 2.17 -9.80 -25.04
C GLU A 110 0.92 -8.95 -24.80
N ALA A 111 0.96 -8.01 -23.85
CA ALA A 111 -0.12 -7.06 -23.64
C ALA A 111 -0.31 -6.11 -24.83
N GLU A 112 0.77 -5.56 -25.38
CA GLU A 112 0.74 -4.71 -26.56
C GLU A 112 0.13 -5.46 -27.75
N ALA A 113 0.56 -6.70 -27.99
CA ALA A 113 -0.01 -7.54 -29.05
C ALA A 113 -1.51 -7.80 -28.84
N PHE A 114 -1.93 -8.09 -27.61
CA PHE A 114 -3.34 -8.29 -27.25
C PHE A 114 -4.18 -7.04 -27.51
N TYR A 115 -3.75 -5.88 -27.02
CA TYR A 115 -4.51 -4.63 -27.19
C TYR A 115 -4.47 -4.12 -28.63
N ARG A 116 -3.37 -4.33 -29.37
CA ARG A 116 -3.32 -4.04 -30.80
C ARG A 116 -4.36 -4.86 -31.57
N ALA A 117 -4.52 -6.15 -31.27
CA ALA A 117 -5.54 -6.98 -31.91
C ALA A 117 -6.97 -6.55 -31.54
N LYS A 118 -7.20 -6.13 -30.30
CA LYS A 118 -8.52 -5.76 -29.79
C LYS A 118 -8.97 -4.34 -30.17
N HIS A 119 -8.02 -3.41 -30.28
CA HIS A 119 -8.29 -1.97 -30.40
C HIS A 119 -7.61 -1.29 -31.61
N GLY A 120 -6.61 -1.91 -32.25
CA GLY A 120 -5.81 -1.27 -33.28
C GLY A 120 -6.56 -0.93 -34.58
N SER A 121 -7.72 -1.53 -34.82
CA SER A 121 -8.61 -1.22 -35.97
C SER A 121 -9.87 -0.47 -35.57
N VAL A 122 -10.05 -0.15 -34.28
CA VAL A 122 -11.24 0.55 -33.78
C VAL A 122 -11.07 2.04 -34.03
N ALA A 123 -12.04 2.67 -34.69
CA ALA A 123 -12.02 4.12 -34.92
C ALA A 123 -11.92 4.89 -33.59
N ASN A 124 -11.15 5.97 -33.59
CA ASN A 124 -10.85 6.78 -32.40
C ASN A 124 -10.19 6.00 -31.25
N SER A 125 -9.50 4.90 -31.56
CA SER A 125 -8.70 4.16 -30.59
C SER A 125 -7.21 4.38 -30.82
N HIS A 126 -6.49 4.63 -29.73
CA HIS A 126 -5.06 4.95 -29.73
C HIS A 126 -4.34 3.93 -28.85
N LEU A 127 -3.20 3.43 -29.32
CA LEU A 127 -2.33 2.51 -28.57
C LEU A 127 -0.95 3.15 -28.49
N GLU A 128 -0.61 3.61 -27.29
CA GLU A 128 0.58 4.39 -27.01
C GLU A 128 1.49 3.69 -26.00
N GLN A 129 2.77 4.05 -26.04
CA GLN A 129 3.73 3.74 -24.99
C GLN A 129 3.87 4.96 -24.10
N ALA A 130 3.93 4.77 -22.79
CA ALA A 130 4.25 5.84 -21.84
C ALA A 130 5.17 5.31 -20.75
N ARG A 131 6.05 6.15 -20.22
CA ARG A 131 6.95 5.79 -19.11
C ARG A 131 6.48 6.34 -17.77
N THR A 132 5.65 7.37 -17.80
CA THR A 132 5.25 8.10 -16.61
C THR A 132 3.76 8.38 -16.57
N LEU A 133 3.19 8.56 -15.38
CA LEU A 133 1.80 8.99 -15.24
C LEU A 133 1.58 10.38 -15.85
N GLU A 134 2.54 11.28 -15.70
CA GLU A 134 2.51 12.62 -16.29
C GLU A 134 2.39 12.60 -17.82
N GLU A 135 3.13 11.72 -18.49
CA GLU A 135 3.05 11.52 -19.94
C GLU A 135 1.65 11.04 -20.37
N VAL A 136 1.02 10.14 -19.60
CA VAL A 136 -0.37 9.71 -19.86
C VAL A 136 -1.34 10.89 -19.72
N LEU A 137 -1.27 11.62 -18.61
CA LEU A 137 -2.18 12.74 -18.32
C LEU A 137 -2.02 13.86 -19.35
N SER A 138 -0.79 14.25 -19.68
CA SER A 138 -0.50 15.30 -20.66
C SER A 138 -0.90 14.89 -22.08
N THR A 139 -0.66 13.65 -22.50
CA THR A 139 -1.06 13.14 -23.82
C THR A 139 -2.58 13.17 -24.00
N VAL A 140 -3.30 12.62 -23.03
CA VAL A 140 -4.77 12.59 -23.08
C VAL A 140 -5.34 14.01 -23.05
N ASN A 141 -4.83 14.88 -22.17
CA ASN A 141 -5.29 16.25 -22.07
C ASN A 141 -5.01 17.06 -23.35
N ALA A 142 -3.84 16.88 -23.96
CA ALA A 142 -3.45 17.57 -25.20
C ALA A 142 -4.33 17.20 -26.40
N SER A 143 -4.99 16.04 -26.38
CA SER A 143 -5.93 15.66 -27.46
C SER A 143 -7.14 16.60 -27.52
N GLY A 144 -7.60 17.14 -26.39
CA GLY A 144 -8.81 17.97 -26.30
C GLY A 144 -10.13 17.24 -26.62
N ASP A 145 -10.07 15.92 -26.82
CA ASP A 145 -11.20 15.07 -27.17
C ASP A 145 -11.69 14.27 -25.96
N PRO A 146 -13.01 14.05 -25.83
CA PRO A 146 -13.56 13.33 -24.69
C PRO A 146 -13.15 11.86 -24.70
N VAL A 147 -12.72 11.35 -23.56
CA VAL A 147 -12.30 9.95 -23.39
C VAL A 147 -13.49 9.10 -22.96
N GLY A 148 -13.78 8.04 -23.70
CA GLY A 148 -14.74 7.02 -23.29
C GLY A 148 -14.11 5.94 -22.42
N LEU A 149 -12.93 5.47 -22.84
CA LEU A 149 -12.21 4.39 -22.19
C LEU A 149 -10.71 4.69 -22.17
N LEU A 150 -10.10 4.75 -20.99
CA LEU A 150 -8.67 4.84 -20.78
C LEU A 150 -8.18 3.55 -20.14
N ILE A 151 -7.34 2.80 -20.85
CA ILE A 151 -6.71 1.58 -20.35
C ILE A 151 -5.23 1.88 -20.11
N ILE A 152 -4.76 1.55 -18.92
CA ILE A 152 -3.34 1.66 -18.56
C ILE A 152 -2.85 0.27 -18.19
N VAL A 153 -1.87 -0.26 -18.90
CA VAL A 153 -1.25 -1.54 -18.62
C VAL A 153 0.06 -1.31 -17.87
N SER A 154 0.13 -1.73 -16.61
CA SER A 154 1.33 -1.57 -15.79
C SER A 154 1.58 -2.74 -14.85
N HIS A 155 2.75 -2.80 -14.24
CA HIS A 155 2.95 -3.63 -13.05
C HIS A 155 2.65 -2.82 -11.79
N GLY A 156 2.17 -3.51 -10.77
CA GLY A 156 2.09 -3.01 -9.41
C GLY A 156 2.68 -4.04 -8.46
N HIS A 157 3.23 -3.53 -7.36
CA HIS A 157 3.82 -4.37 -6.33
C HIS A 157 2.74 -4.77 -5.30
N PRO A 158 2.78 -6.00 -4.76
CA PRO A 158 1.85 -6.46 -3.70
C PRO A 158 1.76 -5.56 -2.46
N ASP A 159 2.73 -4.71 -2.16
CA ASP A 159 2.65 -3.73 -1.05
C ASP A 159 1.85 -2.47 -1.40
N GLY A 160 1.34 -2.36 -2.62
CA GLY A 160 0.58 -1.19 -3.07
C GLY A 160 1.44 -0.11 -3.70
N ARG A 161 2.73 -0.37 -3.98
CA ARG A 161 3.57 0.52 -4.80
C ARG A 161 3.23 0.38 -6.29
N LEU A 162 3.37 1.47 -7.01
CA LEU A 162 3.30 1.48 -8.46
C LEU A 162 4.68 1.08 -9.00
N MET A 163 4.73 0.27 -10.06
CA MET A 163 6.00 -0.07 -10.73
C MET A 163 6.29 0.84 -11.92
N PHE A 164 5.65 2.01 -11.95
CA PHE A 164 5.91 3.08 -12.91
C PHE A 164 6.18 4.38 -12.15
N ASP A 165 6.85 5.31 -12.84
CA ASP A 165 7.22 6.61 -12.33
C ASP A 165 6.05 7.61 -12.52
N LEU A 166 5.95 8.61 -11.66
CA LEU A 166 5.00 9.72 -11.86
C LEU A 166 5.47 10.67 -12.96
N GLY A 167 6.77 10.75 -13.22
CA GLY A 167 7.39 11.74 -14.12
C GLY A 167 7.56 13.12 -13.48
N VAL A 168 7.28 13.22 -12.18
CA VAL A 168 7.37 14.44 -11.39
C VAL A 168 7.93 14.12 -10.01
N THR A 169 8.70 15.05 -9.46
CA THR A 169 9.25 14.95 -8.10
C THR A 169 8.41 15.81 -7.17
N PRO A 170 7.78 15.24 -6.12
CA PRO A 170 7.11 16.04 -5.10
C PRO A 170 8.13 16.82 -4.26
N ASP A 171 7.70 17.93 -3.66
CA ASP A 171 8.56 18.76 -2.81
C ASP A 171 8.89 18.07 -1.47
N THR A 172 8.03 17.13 -1.05
CA THR A 172 8.21 16.37 0.18
C THR A 172 9.01 15.11 -0.13
N PRO A 173 10.14 14.87 0.55
CA PRO A 173 10.90 13.63 0.35
C PRO A 173 10.07 12.42 0.79
N PRO A 174 10.26 11.25 0.13
CA PRO A 174 9.55 10.05 0.52
C PRO A 174 10.07 9.51 1.86
N HIS A 175 9.20 8.90 2.66
CA HIS A 175 9.60 8.18 3.89
C HIS A 175 10.40 6.91 3.59
N VAL A 176 10.34 6.46 2.33
CA VAL A 176 11.04 5.28 1.83
C VAL A 176 11.76 5.63 0.54
N SER A 177 13.08 5.73 0.58
CA SER A 177 13.88 5.82 -0.64
C SER A 177 13.94 4.47 -1.33
N LEU A 178 13.58 4.42 -2.62
CA LEU A 178 13.60 3.21 -3.41
C LEU A 178 14.62 3.30 -4.54
N PRO A 179 15.38 2.22 -4.80
CA PRO A 179 16.27 2.19 -5.94
C PRO A 179 15.48 2.13 -7.25
N VAL A 180 16.08 2.67 -8.32
CA VAL A 180 15.61 2.51 -9.69
C VAL A 180 15.57 1.01 -10.03
N THR A 181 14.47 0.54 -10.61
CA THR A 181 14.35 -0.86 -11.05
C THR A 181 15.24 -1.16 -12.24
N LYS A 182 15.56 -2.44 -12.47
CA LYS A 182 16.26 -2.91 -13.67
C LYS A 182 15.52 -2.56 -14.99
N SER A 183 14.23 -2.26 -14.91
CA SER A 183 13.36 -1.80 -16.00
C SER A 183 13.37 -0.28 -16.21
N GLY A 184 14.23 0.46 -15.50
CA GLY A 184 14.47 1.89 -15.72
C GLY A 184 13.52 2.87 -15.02
N GLY A 185 12.52 2.38 -14.27
CA GLY A 185 11.62 3.22 -13.47
C GLY A 185 11.89 3.11 -11.97
N THR A 186 11.75 4.20 -11.22
CA THR A 186 11.70 4.17 -9.75
C THR A 186 10.27 3.77 -9.34
N PRO A 187 10.07 2.70 -8.54
CA PRO A 187 8.73 2.39 -8.06
C PRO A 187 8.20 3.55 -7.24
N THR A 188 6.94 3.90 -7.45
CA THR A 188 6.31 5.02 -6.74
C THR A 188 5.62 4.53 -5.47
N GLN A 189 5.99 5.10 -4.33
CA GLN A 189 5.33 4.88 -3.03
C GLN A 189 4.01 5.64 -2.93
N PHE A 190 3.15 5.20 -2.01
CA PHE A 190 1.85 5.85 -1.79
C PHE A 190 1.97 7.31 -1.34
N ASP A 191 2.85 7.60 -0.39
CA ASP A 191 3.08 8.95 0.12
C ASP A 191 3.63 9.88 -0.98
N THR A 192 4.55 9.40 -1.82
CA THR A 192 5.04 10.12 -3.00
C THR A 192 3.90 10.47 -3.97
N ALA A 193 3.09 9.48 -4.35
CA ALA A 193 1.94 9.70 -5.24
C ALA A 193 0.93 10.67 -4.63
N GLN A 194 0.63 10.51 -3.34
CA GLN A 194 -0.28 11.40 -2.65
C GLN A 194 0.25 12.83 -2.60
N ALA A 195 1.55 13.01 -2.31
CA ALA A 195 2.17 14.33 -2.26
C ALA A 195 2.12 15.01 -3.64
N ALA A 196 2.50 14.31 -4.71
CA ALA A 196 2.47 14.84 -6.06
C ALA A 196 1.07 15.32 -6.49
N VAL A 197 0.03 14.53 -6.18
CA VAL A 197 -1.37 14.90 -6.45
C VAL A 197 -1.79 16.11 -5.62
N LYS A 198 -1.53 16.11 -4.30
CA LYS A 198 -1.90 17.23 -3.41
C LYS A 198 -1.22 18.54 -3.78
N GLN A 199 0.02 18.46 -4.27
CA GLN A 199 0.83 19.60 -4.66
C GLN A 199 0.53 20.07 -6.10
N GLY A 200 -0.37 19.40 -6.83
CA GLY A 200 -0.70 19.75 -8.21
C GLY A 200 0.48 19.65 -9.18
N LYS A 201 1.41 18.71 -8.92
CA LYS A 201 2.62 18.53 -9.75
C LYS A 201 2.31 17.85 -11.09
N LEU A 202 1.24 17.06 -11.14
CA LEU A 202 0.79 16.38 -12.34
C LEU A 202 -0.11 17.28 -13.19
N THR A 203 -0.09 17.07 -14.50
CA THR A 203 -1.01 17.72 -15.44
C THR A 203 -2.45 17.53 -14.99
N THR A 204 -3.16 18.65 -14.82
CA THR A 204 -4.60 18.64 -14.57
C THR A 204 -5.32 18.38 -15.89
N VAL A 205 -6.04 17.27 -15.97
CA VAL A 205 -6.82 16.91 -17.16
C VAL A 205 -8.13 17.69 -17.18
N SER A 206 -8.47 18.25 -18.33
CA SER A 206 -9.71 18.99 -18.52
C SER A 206 -10.94 18.13 -18.28
N ALA A 207 -11.95 18.76 -17.67
CA ALA A 207 -13.31 18.26 -17.51
C ALA A 207 -13.98 17.82 -18.82
N ASP A 208 -13.58 18.41 -19.95
CA ASP A 208 -14.11 18.07 -21.28
C ASP A 208 -13.44 16.83 -21.88
N VAL A 209 -12.31 16.42 -21.30
CA VAL A 209 -11.51 15.26 -21.74
C VAL A 209 -11.81 14.05 -20.85
N ILE A 210 -11.74 14.19 -19.52
CA ILE A 210 -12.15 13.16 -18.56
C ILE A 210 -13.36 13.66 -17.77
N ASP A 211 -14.47 12.96 -17.93
CA ASP A 211 -15.76 13.29 -17.31
C ASP A 211 -16.43 12.07 -16.66
N ASP A 212 -17.65 12.25 -16.17
CA ASP A 212 -18.38 11.21 -15.43
C ASP A 212 -18.72 9.98 -16.27
N ALA A 213 -18.67 10.09 -17.60
CA ALA A 213 -18.87 8.96 -18.51
C ALA A 213 -17.56 8.28 -18.91
N THR A 214 -16.40 8.85 -18.55
CA THR A 214 -15.09 8.22 -18.76
C THR A 214 -14.92 7.01 -17.85
N LYS A 215 -14.45 5.90 -18.44
CA LYS A 215 -14.01 4.71 -17.71
C LYS A 215 -12.50 4.59 -17.77
N ILE A 216 -11.85 4.54 -16.62
CA ILE A 216 -10.41 4.35 -16.48
C ILE A 216 -10.17 2.95 -15.93
N VAL A 217 -9.34 2.18 -16.60
CA VAL A 217 -9.03 0.81 -16.19
C VAL A 217 -7.52 0.62 -16.16
N ILE A 218 -6.98 0.36 -14.97
CA ILE A 218 -5.58 0.00 -14.82
C ILE A 218 -5.48 -1.52 -14.75
N LYS A 219 -4.96 -2.08 -15.82
CA LYS A 219 -4.69 -3.49 -16.01
C LYS A 219 -3.26 -3.78 -15.60
N GLY A 220 -3.03 -4.95 -15.00
CA GLY A 220 -1.76 -5.20 -14.36
C GLY A 220 -1.83 -6.05 -13.11
N CYS A 221 -0.79 -5.92 -12.28
CA CYS A 221 -0.66 -6.67 -11.05
C CYS A 221 -0.96 -5.80 -9.82
N ASN A 222 -1.83 -6.29 -8.93
CA ASN A 222 -1.88 -5.93 -7.50
C ASN A 222 -2.17 -4.47 -7.10
N ILE A 223 -2.31 -3.50 -8.01
CA ILE A 223 -2.57 -2.09 -7.66
C ILE A 223 -3.87 -1.96 -6.86
N GLY A 224 -4.91 -2.71 -7.24
CA GLY A 224 -6.20 -2.72 -6.56
C GLY A 224 -6.16 -3.21 -5.12
N ARG A 225 -5.06 -3.84 -4.67
CA ARG A 225 -4.93 -4.24 -3.26
C ARG A 225 -4.79 -3.04 -2.31
N SER A 226 -4.59 -1.83 -2.84
CA SER A 226 -4.43 -0.59 -2.08
C SER A 226 -5.53 0.41 -2.42
N GLN A 227 -6.65 0.38 -1.69
CA GLN A 227 -7.77 1.33 -1.88
C GLN A 227 -7.28 2.79 -1.85
N ARG A 228 -6.31 3.10 -0.99
CA ARG A 228 -5.73 4.43 -0.85
C ARG A 228 -4.97 4.83 -2.13
N MET A 229 -4.14 3.94 -2.69
CA MET A 229 -3.46 4.21 -3.96
C MET A 229 -4.45 4.39 -5.11
N VAL A 230 -5.50 3.55 -5.18
CA VAL A 230 -6.55 3.68 -6.19
C VAL A 230 -7.26 5.04 -6.07
N ALA A 231 -7.55 5.49 -4.85
CA ALA A 231 -8.11 6.83 -4.61
C ALA A 231 -7.16 7.95 -5.05
N THR A 232 -5.87 7.85 -4.71
CA THR A 232 -4.84 8.82 -5.14
C THR A 232 -4.75 8.91 -6.66
N LEU A 233 -4.72 7.77 -7.36
CA LEU A 233 -4.71 7.75 -8.82
C LEU A 233 -5.99 8.34 -9.41
N HIS A 234 -7.15 8.02 -8.84
CA HIS A 234 -8.43 8.61 -9.27
C HIS A 234 -8.41 10.13 -9.15
N SER A 235 -7.89 10.67 -8.04
CA SER A 235 -7.67 12.12 -7.89
C SER A 235 -6.66 12.68 -8.91
N ALA A 236 -5.62 11.93 -9.30
CA ALA A 236 -4.69 12.34 -10.35
C ALA A 236 -5.38 12.50 -11.73
N PHE A 237 -6.42 11.70 -12.00
CA PHE A 237 -7.28 11.86 -13.19
C PHE A 237 -8.40 12.91 -12.99
N GLY A 238 -8.31 13.76 -11.96
CA GLY A 238 -9.28 14.80 -11.67
C GLY A 238 -10.49 14.34 -10.85
N GLY A 239 -10.52 13.10 -10.36
CA GLY A 239 -11.61 12.55 -9.55
C GLY A 239 -12.91 12.30 -10.32
N ARG A 240 -12.87 12.46 -11.65
CA ARG A 240 -13.98 12.24 -12.57
C ARG A 240 -13.92 10.86 -13.19
N GLY A 241 -15.05 10.39 -13.68
CA GLY A 241 -15.18 9.05 -14.26
C GLY A 241 -14.95 7.94 -13.22
N SER A 242 -15.14 6.70 -13.63
CA SER A 242 -14.86 5.55 -12.76
C SER A 242 -13.45 5.04 -13.00
N LEU A 243 -12.67 4.81 -11.94
CA LEU A 243 -11.36 4.17 -12.03
C LEU A 243 -11.40 2.77 -11.42
N THR A 244 -11.02 1.77 -12.21
CA THR A 244 -10.97 0.37 -11.78
C THR A 244 -9.58 -0.22 -11.95
N THR A 245 -9.10 -0.97 -10.97
CA THR A 245 -7.79 -1.62 -10.99
C THR A 245 -7.85 -3.05 -10.49
N THR A 246 -6.97 -3.93 -10.96
CA THR A 246 -6.93 -5.34 -10.56
C THR A 246 -6.30 -5.57 -9.20
N THR A 247 -6.90 -6.45 -8.40
CA THR A 247 -6.34 -6.90 -7.12
C THR A 247 -5.35 -8.05 -7.26
N HIS A 248 -5.35 -8.74 -8.40
CA HIS A 248 -4.49 -9.90 -8.66
C HIS A 248 -3.46 -9.60 -9.74
N ALA A 249 -2.46 -10.47 -9.86
CA ALA A 249 -1.59 -10.45 -11.03
C ALA A 249 -2.38 -10.79 -12.29
N GLN A 250 -2.03 -10.15 -13.39
CA GLN A 250 -2.53 -10.50 -14.71
C GLN A 250 -1.42 -11.09 -15.56
N PHE A 251 -1.81 -11.98 -16.46
CA PHE A 251 -0.95 -12.57 -17.46
C PHE A 251 -1.56 -12.33 -18.84
N PHE A 252 -0.77 -11.80 -19.75
CA PHE A 252 -1.10 -11.76 -21.17
C PHE A 252 -0.28 -12.85 -21.85
N GLY A 253 -0.89 -13.63 -22.74
CA GLY A 253 -0.13 -14.59 -23.53
C GLY A 253 -1.02 -15.49 -24.39
N GLY A 254 -0.52 -15.84 -25.58
CA GLY A 254 -1.29 -16.57 -26.59
C GLY A 254 -2.57 -15.84 -27.03
N GLY A 255 -2.55 -14.50 -27.04
CA GLY A 255 -3.68 -13.67 -27.42
C GLY A 255 -4.80 -13.57 -26.37
N ALA A 256 -4.54 -13.97 -25.12
CA ALA A 256 -5.52 -13.90 -24.03
C ALA A 256 -4.99 -13.12 -22.82
N GLU A 257 -5.86 -12.33 -22.22
CA GLU A 257 -5.73 -11.79 -20.86
C GLU A 257 -6.22 -12.87 -19.88
N ARG A 258 -5.51 -13.07 -18.77
CA ARG A 258 -5.88 -14.03 -17.71
C ARG A 258 -5.52 -13.48 -16.33
N LEU A 259 -6.25 -13.92 -15.32
CA LEU A 259 -5.86 -13.72 -13.94
C LEU A 259 -4.84 -14.78 -13.51
N ALA A 260 -3.85 -14.34 -12.75
CA ALA A 260 -2.78 -15.16 -12.24
C ALA A 260 -2.70 -15.07 -10.72
N GLU A 261 -2.13 -16.14 -10.16
CA GLU A 261 -1.75 -16.26 -8.75
C GLU A 261 -2.93 -16.38 -7.78
N TYR A 262 -3.04 -17.55 -7.16
CA TYR A 262 -3.77 -17.69 -5.90
C TYR A 262 -2.92 -17.06 -4.82
N PHE A 263 -3.50 -16.16 -4.00
CA PHE A 263 -2.82 -15.65 -2.82
C PHE A 263 -3.76 -15.50 -1.62
N VAL A 264 -3.17 -15.64 -0.43
CA VAL A 264 -3.75 -15.27 0.87
C VAL A 264 -2.71 -14.45 1.61
N GLU A 265 -3.14 -13.44 2.35
CA GLU A 265 -2.23 -12.57 3.11
C GLU A 265 -2.72 -12.38 4.54
N ARG A 266 -1.76 -12.19 5.45
CA ARG A 266 -2.00 -11.87 6.86
C ARG A 266 -1.00 -10.80 7.32
N PRO A 267 -1.40 -9.90 8.24
CA PRO A 267 -0.47 -9.02 8.93
C PRO A 267 0.65 -9.81 9.64
N GLY A 268 1.83 -9.18 9.74
CA GLY A 268 2.94 -9.70 10.53
C GLY A 268 3.65 -10.92 9.94
N LYS A 269 4.48 -11.55 10.76
CA LYS A 269 5.23 -12.79 10.43
C LYS A 269 4.38 -14.05 10.62
N SER A 270 3.14 -14.03 10.17
CA SER A 270 2.16 -15.09 10.37
C SER A 270 2.60 -16.46 9.82
N THR A 271 2.16 -17.53 10.47
CA THR A 271 2.35 -18.92 10.02
C THR A 271 1.01 -19.64 10.01
N LEU A 272 0.77 -20.48 9.01
CA LEU A 272 -0.46 -21.26 8.87
C LEU A 272 -0.10 -22.71 8.58
N SER A 273 -0.83 -23.64 9.18
CA SER A 273 -0.76 -25.04 8.77
C SER A 273 -1.30 -25.18 7.34
N ARG A 274 -0.86 -26.20 6.60
CA ARG A 274 -1.35 -26.45 5.23
C ARG A 274 -2.89 -26.62 5.18
N LYS A 275 -3.48 -27.23 6.21
CA LYS A 275 -4.94 -27.39 6.34
C LYS A 275 -5.64 -26.04 6.51
N ALA A 276 -5.12 -25.19 7.39
CA ALA A 276 -5.67 -23.84 7.59
C ALA A 276 -5.54 -22.99 6.32
N LEU A 277 -4.39 -23.05 5.66
CA LEU A 277 -4.16 -22.34 4.41
C LEU A 277 -5.09 -22.80 3.28
N ALA A 278 -5.32 -24.11 3.15
CA ALA A 278 -6.29 -24.66 2.20
C ALA A 278 -7.71 -24.15 2.47
N ALA A 279 -8.10 -24.04 3.75
CA ALA A 279 -9.40 -23.47 4.14
C ALA A 279 -9.50 -21.97 3.80
N GLU A 280 -8.43 -21.20 3.97
CA GLU A 280 -8.41 -19.79 3.58
C GLU A 280 -8.52 -19.60 2.07
N PHE A 281 -7.83 -20.42 1.27
CA PHE A 281 -8.01 -20.41 -0.19
C PHE A 281 -9.42 -20.81 -0.60
N ALA A 282 -9.97 -21.87 -0.01
CA ALA A 282 -11.33 -22.31 -0.29
C ALA A 282 -12.36 -21.22 0.06
N THR A 283 -12.16 -20.53 1.19
CA THR A 283 -13.03 -19.42 1.61
C THR A 283 -12.93 -18.24 0.67
N LYS A 284 -11.71 -17.86 0.28
CA LYS A 284 -11.48 -16.71 -0.59
C LYS A 284 -11.94 -16.98 -2.03
N TYR A 285 -11.66 -18.15 -2.60
CA TYR A 285 -11.83 -18.41 -4.03
C TYR A 285 -12.91 -19.44 -4.37
N GLY A 286 -13.46 -20.18 -3.41
CA GLY A 286 -14.33 -21.34 -3.64
C GLY A 286 -15.55 -21.03 -4.51
N THR A 287 -16.18 -19.89 -4.29
CA THR A 287 -17.34 -19.40 -5.06
C THR A 287 -16.94 -18.95 -6.46
N HIS A 288 -15.86 -18.18 -6.58
CA HIS A 288 -15.42 -17.58 -7.85
C HIS A 288 -14.77 -18.58 -8.81
N VAL A 289 -14.15 -19.63 -8.26
CA VAL A 289 -13.54 -20.75 -9.03
C VAL A 289 -14.53 -21.91 -9.23
N ALA A 290 -15.72 -21.80 -8.62
CA ALA A 290 -16.74 -22.83 -8.59
C ALA A 290 -16.20 -24.20 -8.19
N ASN A 291 -15.27 -24.23 -7.21
CA ASN A 291 -14.59 -25.44 -6.76
C ASN A 291 -14.69 -25.57 -5.24
N THR A 292 -15.43 -26.58 -4.79
CA THR A 292 -15.62 -26.91 -3.38
C THR A 292 -14.81 -28.14 -2.94
N ASP A 293 -13.98 -28.72 -3.82
CA ASP A 293 -13.20 -29.91 -3.51
C ASP A 293 -12.02 -29.60 -2.58
N ALA A 294 -12.05 -30.19 -1.38
CA ALA A 294 -10.99 -30.07 -0.40
C ALA A 294 -9.62 -30.57 -0.91
N LYS A 295 -9.59 -31.56 -1.82
CA LYS A 295 -8.34 -32.06 -2.41
C LYS A 295 -7.71 -31.02 -3.33
N PHE A 296 -8.53 -30.31 -4.12
CA PHE A 296 -8.06 -29.21 -4.95
C PHE A 296 -7.39 -28.13 -4.12
N TRP A 297 -8.08 -27.61 -3.09
CA TRP A 297 -7.54 -26.55 -2.23
C TRP A 297 -6.32 -27.00 -1.41
N SER A 298 -6.28 -28.27 -0.99
CA SER A 298 -5.09 -28.86 -0.38
C SER A 298 -3.91 -28.90 -1.36
N GLY A 299 -4.16 -29.17 -2.64
CA GLY A 299 -3.16 -29.12 -3.70
C GLY A 299 -2.66 -27.70 -3.99
N VAL A 300 -3.55 -26.71 -3.99
CA VAL A 300 -3.17 -25.28 -4.08
C VAL A 300 -2.27 -24.90 -2.90
N ALA A 301 -2.68 -25.19 -1.67
CA ALA A 301 -1.91 -24.92 -0.45
C ALA A 301 -0.59 -25.71 -0.38
N ALA A 302 -0.48 -26.85 -1.06
CA ALA A 302 0.78 -27.59 -1.15
C ALA A 302 1.80 -26.93 -2.08
N LYS A 303 1.34 -26.14 -3.06
CA LYS A 303 2.18 -25.45 -4.06
C LYS A 303 2.50 -24.01 -3.68
N THR A 304 1.93 -23.49 -2.60
CA THR A 304 2.18 -22.10 -2.21
C THR A 304 3.57 -21.89 -1.66
N GLU A 305 4.17 -20.78 -2.05
CA GLU A 305 5.34 -20.20 -1.41
C GLU A 305 4.90 -19.22 -0.33
N ARG A 306 5.48 -19.34 0.87
CA ARG A 306 5.31 -18.36 1.95
C ARG A 306 6.39 -17.30 1.81
N LYS A 307 5.97 -16.05 1.65
CA LYS A 307 6.85 -14.88 1.60
C LYS A 307 6.51 -13.94 2.76
N VAL A 308 7.54 -13.53 3.51
CA VAL A 308 7.42 -12.45 4.48
C VAL A 308 8.02 -11.22 3.85
N ASP A 309 7.20 -10.20 3.65
CA ASP A 309 7.61 -8.91 3.10
C ASP A 309 7.59 -7.87 4.22
N ALA A 310 8.57 -6.97 4.19
CA ALA A 310 8.59 -5.77 5.01
C ALA A 310 8.80 -4.55 4.12
N VAL A 311 8.07 -3.48 4.40
CA VAL A 311 8.37 -2.14 3.90
C VAL A 311 8.89 -1.32 5.08
N GLU A 312 10.09 -0.78 4.95
CA GLU A 312 10.74 -0.02 6.00
C GLU A 312 10.45 1.47 5.80
N PHE A 313 9.97 2.15 6.84
CA PHE A 313 9.74 3.59 6.87
C PHE A 313 10.74 4.22 7.82
N GLU A 314 11.58 5.15 7.35
CA GLU A 314 12.45 5.91 8.24
C GLU A 314 11.62 7.02 8.91
N ALA A 315 11.43 6.90 10.22
CA ALA A 315 10.69 7.89 11.02
C ALA A 315 11.62 8.95 11.60
N PHE A 316 12.90 8.62 11.80
CA PHE A 316 13.88 9.56 12.32
C PHE A 316 15.31 9.09 11.99
N ARG A 317 16.16 10.07 11.67
CA ARG A 317 17.61 9.92 11.66
C ARG A 317 18.24 11.19 12.19
N GLY A 318 19.12 11.07 13.17
CA GLY A 318 19.89 12.19 13.66
C GLY A 318 20.67 11.90 14.93
N PRO A 319 21.52 12.86 15.36
CA PRO A 319 22.36 12.69 16.53
C PRO A 319 21.52 12.69 17.80
N VAL A 320 21.60 11.61 18.58
CA VAL A 320 20.99 11.53 19.92
C VAL A 320 22.04 10.99 20.88
N PRO A 321 23.04 11.81 21.25
CA PRO A 321 24.09 11.38 22.15
C PRO A 321 23.51 10.88 23.47
N ALA A 322 24.17 9.87 24.04
CA ALA A 322 23.88 9.44 25.40
C ALA A 322 24.02 10.64 26.36
N PRO A 323 23.22 10.70 27.45
CA PRO A 323 23.27 11.80 28.41
C PRO A 323 24.50 11.67 29.33
N THR A 324 25.68 11.67 28.73
CA THR A 324 26.98 11.64 29.39
C THR A 324 27.87 12.73 28.81
N ASP A 325 28.77 13.25 29.63
CA ASP A 325 29.66 14.34 29.23
C ASP A 325 30.53 13.97 28.01
N ALA A 326 31.03 12.74 27.95
CA ALA A 326 31.82 12.25 26.83
C ALA A 326 31.02 12.18 25.51
N ALA A 327 29.79 11.62 25.54
CA ALA A 327 28.96 11.50 24.34
C ALA A 327 28.46 12.86 23.86
N PHE A 328 28.07 13.74 24.78
CA PHE A 328 27.71 15.13 24.48
C PHE A 328 28.86 15.87 23.79
N LYS A 329 30.07 15.83 24.36
CA LYS A 329 31.25 16.50 23.78
C LYS A 329 31.64 15.96 22.41
N ALA A 330 31.51 14.66 22.20
CA ALA A 330 31.80 14.04 20.91
C ALA A 330 30.77 14.44 19.83
N ALA A 331 29.48 14.38 20.14
CA ALA A 331 28.41 14.67 19.19
C ALA A 331 28.29 16.16 18.83
N PHE A 332 28.67 17.05 19.75
CA PHE A 332 28.56 18.50 19.57
C PHE A 332 29.91 19.21 19.49
N ALA A 333 30.96 18.51 19.02
CA ALA A 333 32.32 19.02 19.04
C ALA A 333 32.48 20.38 18.35
N GLU A 334 31.78 20.59 17.22
CA GLU A 334 31.77 21.84 16.45
C GLU A 334 30.98 22.95 17.18
N GLN A 335 29.76 22.67 17.67
CA GLN A 335 28.99 23.66 18.43
C GLN A 335 29.74 24.12 19.70
N LEU A 336 30.46 23.21 20.34
CA LEU A 336 31.29 23.52 21.51
C LEU A 336 32.60 24.21 21.14
N LYS A 337 33.02 24.18 19.87
CA LYS A 337 34.22 24.90 19.40
C LYS A 337 34.00 26.40 19.43
N ASP A 338 32.85 26.88 18.95
CA ASP A 338 32.49 28.30 18.99
C ASP A 338 32.52 28.84 20.44
N ILE A 339 32.11 28.02 21.40
CA ILE A 339 32.12 28.37 22.83
C ILE A 339 33.56 28.48 23.35
N ARG A 340 34.44 27.56 22.94
CA ARG A 340 35.88 27.63 23.28
C ARG A 340 36.54 28.86 22.66
N ASP A 341 36.22 29.15 21.39
CA ASP A 341 36.76 30.29 20.66
C ASP A 341 36.32 31.63 21.27
N GLN A 342 35.16 31.65 21.95
CA GLN A 342 34.68 32.77 22.76
C GLN A 342 35.25 32.82 24.19
N GLY A 343 36.30 32.04 24.49
CA GLY A 343 36.98 32.01 25.80
C GLY A 343 36.32 31.08 26.83
N GLY A 344 35.41 30.21 26.41
CA GLY A 344 34.78 29.21 27.27
C GLY A 344 35.73 28.06 27.63
N THR A 345 35.80 27.73 28.91
CA THR A 345 36.61 26.65 29.50
C THR A 345 35.75 25.75 30.38
N SER A 346 36.25 24.57 30.77
CA SER A 346 35.54 23.65 31.68
C SER A 346 34.09 23.30 31.26
N ILE A 347 33.84 23.14 29.95
CA ILE A 347 32.53 22.74 29.43
C ILE A 347 32.14 21.39 30.05
N ALA A 348 30.98 21.33 30.69
CA ALA A 348 30.45 20.15 31.35
C ALA A 348 28.96 19.97 31.04
N PHE A 349 28.60 18.78 30.56
CA PHE A 349 27.20 18.38 30.43
C PHE A 349 26.51 18.35 31.80
N VAL A 350 25.29 18.88 31.86
CA VAL A 350 24.49 18.93 33.09
C VAL A 350 23.35 17.94 33.02
N LYS A 351 22.46 18.07 32.02
CA LYS A 351 21.30 17.19 31.84
C LYS A 351 20.80 17.22 30.41
N ARG A 352 20.01 16.21 30.06
CA ARG A 352 19.20 16.20 28.85
C ARG A 352 17.73 16.16 29.26
N GLU A 353 16.90 17.00 28.68
CA GLU A 353 15.45 16.96 28.86
C GLU A 353 14.74 16.96 27.51
N ARG A 354 13.55 16.35 27.44
CA ARG A 354 12.70 16.41 26.24
C ARG A 354 11.83 17.65 26.34
N ASN A 355 11.86 18.49 25.30
CA ASN A 355 11.06 19.69 25.19
C ASN A 355 10.29 19.65 23.86
N GLY A 356 9.05 19.16 23.91
CA GLY A 356 8.24 18.95 22.71
C GLY A 356 8.90 17.96 21.73
N ALA A 357 9.19 18.44 20.53
CA ALA A 357 9.81 17.68 19.44
C ALA A 357 11.34 17.57 19.58
N ASP A 358 11.96 18.26 20.55
CA ASP A 358 13.39 18.36 20.69
C ASP A 358 13.92 17.72 22.00
N PHE A 359 15.21 17.43 22.01
CA PHE A 359 16.01 17.24 23.20
C PHE A 359 16.86 18.48 23.45
N ASP A 360 16.73 19.02 24.66
CA ASP A 360 17.54 20.11 25.17
C ASP A 360 18.70 19.53 25.98
N TYR A 361 19.92 19.72 25.49
CA TYR A 361 21.16 19.37 26.17
C TYR A 361 21.68 20.58 26.92
N HIS A 362 21.49 20.57 28.23
CA HIS A 362 21.96 21.60 29.15
C HIS A 362 23.40 21.34 29.50
N PHE A 363 24.23 22.37 29.40
CA PHE A 363 25.63 22.31 29.78
C PHE A 363 26.06 23.63 30.42
N ALA A 364 27.13 23.56 31.20
CA ALA A 364 27.72 24.71 31.85
C ALA A 364 29.18 24.86 31.43
N PHE A 365 29.67 26.10 31.34
CA PHE A 365 31.08 26.38 31.08
C PHE A 365 31.55 27.60 31.87
N LYS A 366 32.85 27.69 32.12
CA LYS A 366 33.49 28.85 32.77
C LYS A 366 34.01 29.80 31.71
N LYS A 367 33.68 31.08 31.82
CA LYS A 367 34.25 32.14 30.97
C LYS A 367 34.97 33.16 31.85
N LEU A 368 36.19 33.51 31.46
CA LEU A 368 36.94 34.61 32.06
C LEU A 368 36.31 35.93 31.62
N GLN A 369 36.06 36.80 32.60
CA GLN A 369 35.57 38.15 32.41
C GLN A 369 36.74 39.13 32.27
N ASP A 370 36.46 40.34 31.81
CA ASP A 370 37.46 41.40 31.63
C ASP A 370 38.14 41.81 32.95
N ASP A 371 37.48 41.57 34.09
CA ASP A 371 38.01 41.80 35.44
C ASP A 371 38.87 40.64 35.99
N GLY A 372 39.09 39.60 35.20
CA GLY A 372 39.84 38.41 35.58
C GLY A 372 39.06 37.39 36.43
N SER A 373 37.80 37.66 36.76
CA SER A 373 36.92 36.69 37.43
C SER A 373 36.41 35.62 36.47
N ALA A 374 36.06 34.44 36.99
CA ALA A 374 35.47 33.35 36.21
C ALA A 374 33.97 33.24 36.51
N ALA A 375 33.13 33.41 35.49
CA ALA A 375 31.68 33.22 35.60
C ALA A 375 31.28 31.84 35.05
N VAL A 376 30.34 31.18 35.71
CA VAL A 376 29.70 29.96 35.18
C VAL A 376 28.50 30.39 34.34
N ILE A 377 28.52 29.98 33.07
CA ILE A 377 27.46 30.26 32.09
C ILE A 377 26.74 28.94 31.79
N ASN A 378 25.42 28.95 31.92
CA ASN A 378 24.56 27.84 31.49
C ASN A 378 24.11 28.09 30.05
N ALA A 379 24.14 27.05 29.23
CA ALA A 379 23.71 27.10 27.85
C ALA A 379 22.99 25.80 27.47
N THR A 380 22.27 25.87 26.35
CA THR A 380 21.46 24.76 25.83
C THR A 380 21.78 24.58 24.35
N ILE A 381 21.93 23.32 23.93
CA ILE A 381 21.85 22.93 22.52
C ILE A 381 20.58 22.09 22.36
N SER A 382 19.71 22.51 21.45
CA SER A 382 18.48 21.79 21.11
C SER A 382 18.69 20.99 19.83
N THR A 383 18.25 19.73 19.83
CA THR A 383 18.25 18.86 18.64
C THR A 383 16.93 18.12 18.52
N PRO A 384 16.49 17.77 17.29
CA PRO A 384 15.32 16.91 17.11
C PRO A 384 15.40 15.63 17.97
N ALA A 385 14.33 15.35 18.72
CA ALA A 385 14.19 14.11 19.45
C ALA A 385 13.53 13.06 18.55
N PRO A 386 13.93 11.77 18.64
CA PRO A 386 13.21 10.70 17.97
C PRO A 386 11.75 10.66 18.43
N PRO A 387 10.81 10.36 17.52
CA PRO A 387 9.42 10.12 17.89
C PRO A 387 9.32 8.92 18.84
N ASP A 388 8.27 8.90 19.67
CA ASP A 388 7.87 7.70 20.38
C ASP A 388 7.29 6.65 19.41
N ASP A 389 7.15 5.41 19.88
CA ASP A 389 6.70 4.29 19.04
C ASP A 389 5.32 4.54 18.43
N ALA A 390 4.41 5.14 19.20
CA ALA A 390 3.05 5.40 18.74
C ALA A 390 3.03 6.43 17.60
N THR A 391 3.80 7.51 17.75
CA THR A 391 3.96 8.56 16.72
C THR A 391 4.61 8.00 15.47
N ALA A 392 5.73 7.28 15.60
CA ALA A 392 6.42 6.67 14.47
C ALA A 392 5.51 5.70 13.69
N ILE A 393 4.77 4.84 14.40
CA ILE A 393 3.80 3.91 13.77
C ILE A 393 2.66 4.67 13.09
N ALA A 394 2.16 5.75 13.69
CA ALA A 394 1.09 6.55 13.11
C ALA A 394 1.53 7.21 11.79
N GLU A 395 2.74 7.77 11.74
CA GLU A 395 3.34 8.34 10.54
C GLU A 395 3.55 7.26 9.45
N ALA A 396 4.12 6.11 9.81
CA ALA A 396 4.32 5.00 8.88
C ALA A 396 2.98 4.45 8.34
N ARG A 397 1.93 4.36 9.17
CA ARG A 397 0.57 3.99 8.73
C ARG A 397 0.00 5.04 7.79
N ALA A 398 0.22 6.33 8.05
CA ALA A 398 -0.22 7.41 7.18
C ALA A 398 0.46 7.36 5.81
N ALA A 399 1.76 7.03 5.77
CA ALA A 399 2.56 6.90 4.56
C ALA A 399 2.35 5.57 3.81
N SER A 400 1.80 4.53 4.46
CA SER A 400 1.55 3.24 3.84
C SER A 400 0.30 3.23 2.97
N GLY A 401 0.39 2.69 1.75
CA GLY A 401 -0.79 2.45 0.90
C GLY A 401 -1.74 1.38 1.46
N ARG A 402 -1.22 0.45 2.28
CA ARG A 402 -1.94 -0.74 2.76
C ARG A 402 -1.77 -0.96 4.28
N PRO A 403 -2.18 0.00 5.13
CA PRO A 403 -1.93 -0.07 6.56
C PRO A 403 -2.64 -1.25 7.25
N ASP A 404 -3.77 -1.72 6.74
CA ASP A 404 -4.51 -2.83 7.36
C ASP A 404 -3.96 -4.21 6.98
N ALA A 405 -3.11 -4.29 5.96
CA ALA A 405 -2.49 -5.53 5.51
C ALA A 405 -1.20 -5.87 6.27
N ALA A 406 -0.72 -4.98 7.14
CA ALA A 406 0.58 -5.08 7.79
C ALA A 406 0.49 -4.94 9.32
N GLU A 407 1.42 -5.60 10.00
CA GLU A 407 1.77 -5.33 11.39
C GLU A 407 2.95 -4.37 11.39
N PHE A 408 2.90 -3.32 12.21
CA PHE A 408 3.93 -2.29 12.27
C PHE A 408 4.76 -2.47 13.52
N THR A 409 6.07 -2.59 13.36
CA THR A 409 7.01 -2.75 14.47
C THR A 409 8.12 -1.72 14.39
N VAL A 410 8.46 -1.08 15.52
CA VAL A 410 9.54 -0.09 15.58
C VAL A 410 10.86 -0.77 15.87
N ARG A 411 11.90 -0.39 15.14
CA ARG A 411 13.28 -0.79 15.34
C ARG A 411 14.14 0.46 15.51
N ARG A 412 15.06 0.41 16.48
CA ARG A 412 16.03 1.48 16.72
C ARG A 412 17.44 0.93 16.51
N SER A 413 18.25 1.65 15.76
CA SER A 413 19.66 1.34 15.54
C SER A 413 20.51 2.59 15.71
N VAL A 414 21.83 2.38 15.81
CA VAL A 414 22.81 3.46 15.68
C VAL A 414 23.62 3.19 14.42
N GLU A 415 23.62 4.14 13.48
CA GLU A 415 24.30 4.05 12.19
C GLU A 415 25.17 5.28 11.99
N ALA A 416 26.47 5.08 11.79
CA ALA A 416 27.44 6.18 11.65
C ALA A 416 27.39 7.25 12.78
N GLY A 417 26.92 6.88 13.98
CA GLY A 417 26.77 7.79 15.12
C GLY A 417 25.37 8.38 15.29
N ASP A 418 24.51 8.27 14.28
CA ASP A 418 23.12 8.72 14.34
C ASP A 418 22.22 7.66 14.94
N THR A 419 21.24 8.10 15.73
CA THR A 419 20.10 7.26 16.08
C THR A 419 19.15 7.21 14.90
N VAL A 420 18.81 5.99 14.48
CA VAL A 420 17.85 5.72 13.42
C VAL A 420 16.64 5.03 14.02
N VAL A 421 15.46 5.58 13.75
CA VAL A 421 14.17 4.95 14.08
C VAL A 421 13.50 4.53 12.78
N THR A 422 13.33 3.23 12.62
CA THR A 422 12.68 2.62 11.46
C THR A 422 11.41 1.93 11.91
N VAL A 423 10.34 2.07 11.13
CA VAL A 423 9.11 1.30 11.31
C VAL A 423 8.98 0.29 10.19
N ASP A 424 8.97 -0.99 10.55
CA ASP A 424 8.82 -2.09 9.61
C ASP A 424 7.32 -2.43 9.50
N ALA A 425 6.74 -2.26 8.30
CA ALA A 425 5.40 -2.72 7.98
C ALA A 425 5.46 -4.14 7.40
N VAL A 426 5.25 -5.13 8.26
CA VAL A 426 5.47 -6.55 7.96
C VAL A 426 4.16 -7.24 7.58
N ARG A 427 4.19 -8.04 6.53
CA ARG A 427 3.09 -8.95 6.16
C ARG A 427 3.62 -10.31 5.71
N THR A 428 2.76 -11.31 5.79
CA THR A 428 3.01 -12.62 5.21
C THR A 428 2.02 -12.87 4.07
N GLU A 429 2.55 -13.28 2.93
CA GLU A 429 1.77 -13.72 1.76
C GLU A 429 2.07 -15.20 1.49
N TRP A 430 1.03 -15.97 1.25
CA TRP A 430 1.12 -17.31 0.66
C TRP A 430 0.60 -17.23 -0.75
N LYS A 431 1.45 -17.52 -1.74
CA LYS A 431 1.05 -17.42 -3.14
C LYS A 431 1.47 -18.62 -3.97
N VAL A 432 0.66 -18.94 -4.98
CA VAL A 432 1.02 -19.88 -6.05
C VAL A 432 1.52 -19.06 -7.24
N VAL A 433 2.84 -18.96 -7.36
CA VAL A 433 3.51 -18.09 -8.33
C VAL A 433 3.28 -18.57 -9.77
N HIS A 434 3.12 -17.62 -10.69
CA HIS A 434 3.07 -17.84 -12.14
C HIS A 434 2.08 -18.94 -12.60
N THR A 435 0.97 -19.07 -11.89
CA THR A 435 -0.08 -20.04 -12.23
C THR A 435 -1.34 -19.31 -12.64
N VAL A 436 -1.83 -19.62 -13.83
CA VAL A 436 -3.17 -19.22 -14.29
C VAL A 436 -4.21 -19.82 -13.35
N ILE A 437 -5.12 -18.98 -12.87
CA ILE A 437 -6.26 -19.42 -12.04
C ILE A 437 -7.19 -20.27 -12.92
N ARG A 438 -7.56 -21.45 -12.42
CA ARG A 438 -8.33 -22.46 -13.16
C ARG A 438 -9.54 -22.90 -12.36
N ASP A 439 -10.66 -23.10 -13.05
CA ASP A 439 -11.91 -23.59 -12.48
C ASP A 439 -11.84 -25.08 -12.08
N LYS A 440 -12.96 -25.64 -11.60
CA LYS A 440 -13.06 -27.06 -11.22
C LYS A 440 -12.78 -28.05 -12.37
N SER A 441 -12.95 -27.65 -13.63
CA SER A 441 -12.66 -28.47 -14.80
C SER A 441 -11.18 -28.43 -15.20
N GLY A 442 -10.41 -27.51 -14.62
CA GLY A 442 -9.02 -27.24 -14.98
C GLY A 442 -8.89 -26.21 -16.12
N ALA A 443 -10.00 -25.64 -16.61
CA ALA A 443 -9.97 -24.59 -17.61
C ALA A 443 -9.52 -23.25 -16.97
N PRO A 444 -8.71 -22.42 -17.67
CA PRO A 444 -8.42 -21.06 -17.23
C PRO A 444 -9.71 -20.27 -17.00
N ILE A 445 -9.80 -19.57 -15.86
CA ILE A 445 -10.90 -18.64 -15.64
C ILE A 445 -10.65 -17.42 -16.55
N PRO A 446 -11.62 -17.03 -17.39
CA PRO A 446 -11.50 -15.79 -18.15
C PRO A 446 -11.43 -14.60 -17.18
N PRO A 447 -10.78 -13.49 -17.55
CA PRO A 447 -10.86 -12.28 -16.76
C PRO A 447 -12.35 -11.93 -16.57
N PRO A 448 -12.82 -11.78 -15.33
CA PRO A 448 -14.17 -11.36 -15.06
C PRO A 448 -14.36 -9.92 -15.55
N ALA A 449 -15.62 -9.49 -15.65
CA ALA A 449 -15.91 -8.10 -15.94
C ALA A 449 -15.20 -7.21 -14.93
N ASP A 450 -14.71 -6.06 -15.39
CA ASP A 450 -13.99 -5.09 -14.53
C ASP A 450 -14.87 -4.56 -13.38
N THR A 451 -16.17 -4.84 -13.38
CA THR A 451 -17.11 -4.54 -12.28
C THR A 451 -17.10 -5.58 -11.15
N ASP A 452 -16.36 -6.68 -11.27
CA ASP A 452 -16.30 -7.73 -10.26
C ASP A 452 -15.39 -7.32 -9.09
N VAL A 453 -16.03 -6.90 -8.00
CA VAL A 453 -15.37 -6.37 -6.78
C VAL A 453 -14.43 -7.37 -6.08
N PHE A 454 -14.49 -8.66 -6.43
CA PHE A 454 -13.54 -9.64 -5.89
C PHE A 454 -12.17 -9.56 -6.56
N TRP A 455 -12.15 -9.25 -7.86
CA TRP A 455 -10.93 -9.21 -8.68
C TRP A 455 -10.45 -7.79 -8.97
N PHE A 456 -11.30 -6.82 -8.69
CA PHE A 456 -11.09 -5.42 -9.00
C PHE A 456 -11.46 -4.53 -7.83
N THR A 457 -10.74 -3.43 -7.72
CA THR A 457 -11.07 -2.31 -6.84
C THR A 457 -11.47 -1.13 -7.70
N THR A 458 -12.66 -0.61 -7.44
CA THR A 458 -13.25 0.51 -8.19
C THR A 458 -13.42 1.72 -7.29
N GLN A 459 -12.96 2.86 -7.77
CA GLN A 459 -13.34 4.17 -7.28
C GLN A 459 -14.38 4.75 -8.24
N PRO A 460 -15.62 4.99 -7.79
CA PRO A 460 -16.65 5.58 -8.62
C PRO A 460 -16.32 7.06 -8.92
N ALA A 461 -16.99 7.62 -9.92
CA ALA A 461 -16.94 9.07 -10.15
C ALA A 461 -17.38 9.81 -8.88
N VAL A 462 -16.62 10.83 -8.48
CA VAL A 462 -17.06 11.75 -7.43
C VAL A 462 -18.02 12.74 -8.08
N PRO A 463 -19.29 12.84 -7.63
CA PRO A 463 -20.21 13.83 -8.17
C PRO A 463 -19.61 15.23 -8.07
N PRO A 464 -19.88 16.13 -9.03
CA PRO A 464 -19.46 17.51 -8.91
C PRO A 464 -20.04 18.10 -7.61
N THR A 465 -19.19 18.74 -6.81
CA THR A 465 -19.63 19.47 -5.61
C THR A 465 -20.52 20.64 -6.10
N PRO A 466 -21.76 20.76 -5.60
CA PRO A 466 -22.73 21.74 -6.10
C PRO A 466 -22.33 23.19 -5.88
#